data_AF-A0A3F2ZYD5-F1
#
_entry.id   AF-A0A3F2ZYD5-F1
#
_cell.length_a   1.000
_cell.length_b   1.000
_cell.length_c   1.000
_cell.angle_alpha   90.00
_cell.angle_beta   90.00
_cell.angle_gamma   90.00
#
_symmetry.space_group_name_H-M   'P 1'
#
loop_
_entity.id
_entity.type
_entity.pdbx_description
1 polymer ?
#
loop_
_entity_poly.entity_id
_entity_poly.type
_entity_poly.pdbx_seq_one_letter_code
_entity_poly.pdbx_strand_id
1 'polypeptide(L)' 'MLGMYTGFLCYSCRNEFILLSEELERTKGYLACPYCTSRNVKKQKVTDNLKECMGHSSYKKIKGKIRQVTR' A
#
# COMPACT_ATOMS: atom_id res chain seq x y z
N MET A 1 14.57 4.85 -9.03
CA MET A 1 13.19 5.34 -9.19
C MET A 1 12.39 4.87 -7.99
N LEU A 2 12.00 5.79 -7.11
CA LEU A 2 11.05 5.47 -6.05
C LEU A 2 9.67 5.40 -6.70
N GLY A 3 8.96 4.30 -6.52
CA GLY A 3 7.59 4.20 -7.03
C GLY A 3 6.69 5.24 -6.36
N MET A 4 5.70 5.75 -7.09
CA MET A 4 4.84 6.88 -6.68
C MET A 4 4.12 6.67 -5.33
N TYR A 5 3.74 5.43 -5.02
CA TYR A 5 3.00 5.06 -3.81
C TYR A 5 3.82 4.12 -2.93
N THR A 6 3.75 4.32 -1.62
CA THR A 6 4.26 3.41 -0.60
C THR A 6 3.12 2.89 0.26
N GLY A 7 2.94 1.56 0.31
CA GLY A 7 1.97 0.92 1.21
C GLY A 7 2.54 0.67 2.61
N PHE A 8 1.68 0.65 3.62
CA PHE A 8 2.00 0.38 5.01
C PHE A 8 0.96 -0.52 5.66
N LEU A 9 1.40 -1.40 6.55
CA LEU A 9 0.55 -2.23 7.41
C LEU A 9 0.74 -1.84 8.87
N CYS A 10 -0.34 -1.58 9.60
CA CYS A 10 -0.28 -1.42 11.04
C CYS A 10 -0.37 -2.78 11.74
N TYR A 11 0.57 -3.11 12.62
CA TYR A 11 0.52 -4.35 13.41
C TYR A 11 -0.46 -4.29 14.60
N SER A 12 -0.90 -3.10 14.99
CA SER A 12 -1.89 -2.94 16.07
C SER A 12 -3.32 -3.17 15.59
N CYS A 13 -3.79 -2.45 14.57
CA CYS A 13 -5.17 -2.61 14.05
C CYS A 13 -5.27 -3.51 12.81
N ARG A 14 -4.15 -3.94 12.23
CA ARG A 14 -4.09 -4.75 11.00
C ARG A 14 -4.61 -4.08 9.73
N ASN A 15 -4.94 -2.78 9.80
CA ASN A 15 -5.34 -2.01 8.62
C ASN A 15 -4.11 -1.62 7.78
N GLU A 16 -4.33 -1.58 6.48
CA GLU A 16 -3.37 -1.08 5.49
C GLU A 16 -3.72 0.37 5.08
N PHE A 17 -2.69 1.15 4.77
CA PHE A 17 -2.85 2.50 4.23
C PHE A 17 -1.70 2.84 3.29
N ILE A 18 -1.90 3.83 2.43
CA ILE A 18 -0.96 4.20 1.38
C ILE A 18 -0.63 5.68 1.52
N LEU A 19 0.63 6.01 1.27
CA LEU A 19 1.12 7.39 1.23
C LEU A 19 1.89 7.61 -0.07
N LEU A 20 1.96 8.87 -0.50
CA LEU A 20 2.82 9.27 -1.61
C LEU A 20 4.28 9.19 -1.16
N SER A 21 5.13 8.56 -1.98
CA SER A 21 6.55 8.40 -1.65
C SER A 21 7.25 9.76 -1.52
N GLU A 22 6.87 10.73 -2.36
CA GLU A 22 7.41 12.09 -2.30
C GLU A 22 7.07 12.82 -0.99
N GLU A 23 5.86 12.64 -0.47
CA GLU A 23 5.46 13.23 0.81
C GLU A 23 6.26 12.62 1.96
N LEU A 24 6.53 11.31 1.88
CA LEU A 24 7.35 10.59 2.86
C LEU A 24 8.79 11.08 2.92
N GLU A 25 9.38 11.44 1.77
CA GLU A 25 10.74 11.98 1.72
C GLU A 25 10.81 13.42 2.23
N ARG A 26 9.77 14.22 1.98
CA ARG A 26 9.71 15.62 2.42
C ARG A 26 9.38 15.76 3.91
N THR A 27 8.68 14.79 4.47
CA THR A 27 8.21 14.87 5.87
C THR A 27 9.31 14.42 6.84
N LYS A 28 9.66 15.29 7.79
CA LYS A 28 10.52 14.94 8.93
C LYS A 28 9.66 14.56 10.11
N GLY A 29 9.82 13.35 10.65
CA GLY A 29 9.05 12.88 11.80
C GLY A 29 8.93 11.36 11.87
N TYR A 30 7.91 10.88 12.60
CA TYR A 30 7.57 9.47 12.70
C TYR A 30 6.25 9.17 11.99
N LEU A 31 6.12 7.96 11.47
CA LEU A 31 4.88 7.49 10.90
C LEU A 31 3.96 6.95 12.00
N ALA A 32 2.67 7.30 11.94
CA ALA A 32 1.65 6.72 12.80
C ALA A 32 0.48 6.20 11.95
N CYS A 33 -0.20 5.17 12.43
CA CYS A 33 -1.37 4.62 11.77
C CYS A 33 -2.53 5.63 11.82
N PRO A 34 -3.17 5.98 10.69
CA PRO A 34 -4.29 6.92 10.68
C PRO A 34 -5.56 6.39 11.36
N TYR A 35 -5.66 5.06 11.54
CA TYR A 35 -6.85 4.42 12.12
C TYR A 35 -6.80 4.27 13.63
N CYS A 36 -5.61 4.00 14.19
CA CYS A 36 -5.45 3.68 15.61
C CYS A 36 -4.34 4.48 16.29
N THR A 37 -3.68 5.41 15.59
CA THR A 37 -2.56 6.25 16.07
C THR A 37 -1.31 5.50 16.54
N SER A 38 -1.31 4.17 16.47
CA SER A 38 -0.15 3.33 16.79
C SER A 38 1.03 3.64 15.86
N ARG A 39 2.24 3.63 16.44
CA ARG A 39 3.50 3.74 15.69
C ARG A 39 4.03 2.39 15.22
N ASN A 40 3.37 1.29 15.55
CA ASN A 40 3.72 -0.04 15.06
C ASN A 40 3.20 -0.23 13.64
N VAL A 41 3.92 0.38 12.69
CA VAL A 41 3.61 0.39 11.25
C VAL A 41 4.82 -0.12 10.47
N LYS A 42 4.58 -0.99 9.49
CA LYS A 42 5.62 -1.56 8.64
C LYS A 42 5.41 -1.15 7.19
N LYS A 43 6.49 -0.67 6.56
CA LYS A 43 6.54 -0.38 5.13
C LYS A 43 6.38 -1.67 4.33
N GLN A 44 5.46 -1.66 3.37
CA GLN A 44 5.22 -2.74 2.42
C GLN A 44 5.82 -2.38 1.04
N LYS A 45 5.11 -2.74 -0.04
CA LYS A 45 5.54 -2.56 -1.43
C LYS A 45 5.48 -1.08 -1.82
N VAL A 46 6.48 -0.66 -2.58
CA VAL A 46 6.52 0.63 -3.27
C VAL A 46 6.18 0.37 -4.75
N THR A 47 5.21 1.07 -5.31
CA THR A 47 4.78 0.88 -6.71
C THR A 47 4.27 2.18 -7.33
N ASP A 48 4.24 2.24 -8.66
CA ASP A 48 3.63 3.35 -9.40
C ASP A 48 2.12 3.18 -9.62
N ASN A 49 1.56 2.04 -9.26
CA ASN A 49 0.16 1.71 -9.48
C ASN A 49 -0.56 1.46 -8.17
N LEU A 50 -1.45 2.38 -7.79
CA LEU A 50 -2.24 2.31 -6.56
C LEU A 50 -2.95 0.95 -6.39
N LYS A 51 -3.43 0.34 -7.48
CA LYS A 51 -4.11 -0.97 -7.44
C LYS A 51 -3.19 -2.08 -6.95
N GLU A 52 -1.90 -2.03 -7.29
CA GLU A 52 -0.90 -2.99 -6.81
C GLU A 52 -0.57 -2.78 -5.33
N CYS A 53 -0.59 -1.53 -4.84
CA CYS A 53 -0.38 -1.23 -3.43
C CYS A 53 -1.57 -1.66 -2.56
N MET A 54 -2.81 -1.51 -3.04
CA MET A 54 -4.01 -1.87 -2.27
C MET A 54 -4.31 -3.39 -2.25
N GLY A 55 -3.52 -4.20 -2.97
CA GLY A 55 -3.83 -5.62 -3.18
C GLY A 55 -5.18 -5.86 -3.87
N HIS A 56 -5.82 -4.79 -4.37
CA HIS A 56 -7.13 -4.84 -4.97
C HIS A 56 -7.02 -5.58 -6.28
N SER A 57 -8.00 -6.46 -6.49
CA SER A 57 -7.95 -7.52 -7.48
C SER A 57 -7.37 -7.10 -8.83
N SER A 58 -6.22 -7.69 -9.15
CA SER A 58 -5.73 -7.65 -10.52
C SER A 58 -6.65 -8.51 -11.36
N TYR A 59 -7.14 -7.98 -12.48
CA TYR A 59 -7.89 -8.79 -13.43
C TYR A 59 -6.88 -9.45 -14.36
N LYS A 60 -6.87 -10.78 -14.41
CA LYS A 60 -6.03 -11.54 -15.35
C LYS A 60 -6.90 -12.25 -16.38
N LYS A 61 -6.43 -12.31 -17.63
CA LYS A 61 -7.03 -13.20 -18.64
C LYS A 61 -6.57 -14.62 -18.38
N ILE A 62 -7.50 -15.52 -18.05
CA ILE A 62 -7.26 -16.96 -17.91
C ILE A 62 -8.13 -17.67 -18.94
N LYS A 63 -7.51 -18.38 -19.88
CA LYS A 63 -8.20 -19.08 -20.99
C LYS A 63 -9.19 -18.16 -21.74
N GLY A 64 -8.74 -16.96 -22.10
CA GLY A 64 -9.54 -15.99 -22.87
C GLY A 64 -10.61 -15.22 -22.08
N LYS A 65 -10.85 -15.54 -20.79
CA LYS A 65 -11.84 -14.85 -19.95
C LYS A 65 -11.15 -13.96 -18.93
N ILE A 66 -11.69 -12.75 -18.73
CA ILE A 66 -11.23 -11.84 -17.67
C ILE A 66 -11.69 -12.40 -16.32
N ARG A 67 -10.75 -12.66 -15.41
CA ARG A 67 -11.02 -13.13 -14.06
C ARG A 67 -10.42 -12.17 -13.04
N GLN A 68 -11.20 -11.87 -12.02
CA GLN A 68 -10.71 -11.23 -10.81
C GLN A 68 -9.78 -12.22 -10.10
N VAL A 69 -8.48 -11.90 -9.97
CA VAL A 69 -7.56 -12.66 -9.13
C VAL A 69 -7.27 -11.85 -7.88
N THR A 70 -7.93 -12.23 -6.78
CA THR A 70 -7.52 -11.87 -5.43
C THR A 70 -6.38 -12.81 -5.03
N ARG A 71 -5.33 -12.26 -4.43
CA ARG A 71 -4.13 -13.01 -4.06
C ARG A 71 -4.42 -13.99 -2.93
#